data_AF-A0A8C8UAP5-F1
#
_entry.id   AF-A0A8C8UAP5-F1
#
_cell.length_a   1.000
_cell.length_b   1.000
_cell.length_c   1.000
_cell.angle_alpha   90.00
_cell.angle_beta   90.00
_cell.angle_gamma   90.00
#
_symmetry.space_group_name_H-M   'P 1'
#
loop_
_entity.id
_entity.type
_entity.pdbx_description
1 polymer ?
#
loop_
_entity_poly.entity_id
_entity_poly.type
_entity_poly.pdbx_seq_one_letter_code
_entity_poly.pdbx_strand_id
1 'polypeptide(L)'
;HQHLLKNVSHTHTHTHTHTHQHGYLLTRPHLNKNLAFTLEERQQLNIHGLLPPSFISQEIHVLRVVKSFECLNSDFDRYLLLMDLQDRNEKLFYSVLMSDIEKFMPIVYTPTVGLACQQYSLAFRKPR
;
A
#
# COMPACT_ATOMS: atom_id res chain seq x y z
N HIS A 1 34.61 -37.42 -2.83
CA HIS A 1 35.27 -36.26 -3.46
C HIS A 1 34.17 -35.38 -4.07
N GLN A 2 33.96 -34.19 -3.48
CA GLN A 2 33.27 -32.97 -3.96
C GLN A 2 32.11 -33.11 -4.99
N HIS A 3 30.83 -32.84 -4.67
CA HIS A 3 30.18 -31.54 -4.45
C HIS A 3 30.54 -30.44 -5.48
N LEU A 4 29.59 -30.01 -6.32
CA LEU A 4 28.87 -28.73 -6.20
C LEU A 4 28.10 -28.38 -7.51
N LEU A 5 26.78 -28.55 -7.47
CA LEU A 5 25.84 -27.68 -8.19
C LEU A 5 24.86 -27.18 -7.12
N LYS A 6 25.19 -26.05 -6.47
CA LYS A 6 24.30 -25.38 -5.52
C LYS A 6 23.50 -24.34 -6.29
N ASN A 7 22.22 -24.64 -6.44
CA ASN A 7 21.20 -23.73 -6.95
C ASN A 7 21.14 -22.47 -6.10
N VAL A 8 21.09 -21.35 -6.81
CA VAL A 8 20.83 -20.00 -6.34
C VAL A 8 19.55 -20.00 -5.53
N SER A 9 19.69 -19.92 -4.20
CA SER A 9 18.58 -19.75 -3.29
C SER A 9 18.31 -18.26 -3.17
N HIS A 10 17.19 -17.81 -3.73
CA HIS A 10 16.64 -16.48 -3.51
C HIS A 10 16.40 -16.30 -2.01
N THR A 11 17.23 -15.48 -1.37
CA THR A 11 17.07 -15.07 0.02
C THR A 11 15.95 -14.05 0.11
N HIS A 12 14.70 -14.52 0.23
CA HIS A 12 13.60 -13.68 0.69
C HIS A 12 13.83 -13.39 2.18
N THR A 13 14.36 -12.21 2.48
CA THR A 13 14.58 -11.72 3.83
C THR A 13 13.21 -11.45 4.49
N HIS A 14 12.65 -12.49 5.13
CA HIS A 14 11.49 -12.36 5.99
C HIS A 14 11.88 -11.57 7.24
N THR A 15 11.63 -10.26 7.24
CA THR A 15 11.71 -9.42 8.43
C THR A 15 10.54 -9.75 9.35
N HIS A 16 10.79 -10.63 10.33
CA HIS A 16 9.85 -10.94 11.41
C HIS A 16 9.63 -9.69 12.27
N THR A 17 8.56 -8.95 12.01
CA THR A 17 8.10 -7.85 12.87
C THR A 17 7.15 -8.44 13.92
N HIS A 18 7.72 -8.82 15.07
CA HIS A 18 6.97 -9.39 16.19
C HIS A 18 6.04 -8.31 16.79
N THR A 19 4.75 -8.36 16.46
CA THR A 19 3.75 -7.41 16.94
C THR A 19 2.63 -8.15 17.68
N HIS A 20 2.55 -7.93 19.00
CA HIS A 20 1.60 -8.54 19.94
C HIS A 20 0.15 -8.00 19.84
N GLN A 21 -0.28 -7.49 18.68
CA GLN A 21 -1.57 -6.79 18.54
C GLN A 21 -2.40 -7.38 17.42
N HIS A 22 -3.17 -8.41 17.77
CA HIS A 22 -4.08 -9.14 16.89
C HIS A 22 -5.22 -8.22 16.38
N GLY A 23 -5.56 -8.34 15.09
CA GLY A 23 -6.65 -7.56 14.43
C GLY A 23 -6.34 -6.08 14.16
N TYR A 24 -5.73 -5.38 15.11
CA TYR A 24 -5.38 -3.94 15.02
C TYR A 24 -4.31 -3.64 13.96
N LEU A 25 -3.60 -4.68 13.50
CA LEU A 25 -2.62 -4.59 12.41
C LEU A 25 -3.20 -4.04 11.10
N LEU A 26 -4.48 -4.30 10.81
CA LEU A 26 -5.15 -3.77 9.63
C LEU A 26 -5.32 -2.24 9.68
N THR A 27 -5.30 -1.66 10.87
CA THR A 27 -5.44 -0.22 11.08
C THR A 27 -4.10 0.52 10.97
N ARG A 28 -2.96 -0.21 10.99
CA ARG A 28 -1.61 0.39 10.92
C ARG A 28 -1.09 0.40 9.48
N PRO A 29 -0.93 1.57 8.83
CA PRO A 29 -0.57 1.66 7.42
C PRO A 29 0.76 0.97 7.06
N HIS A 30 1.73 0.97 7.99
CA HIS A 30 3.06 0.38 7.82
C HIS A 30 3.06 -1.16 7.81
N LEU A 31 2.07 -1.78 8.46
CA LEU A 31 1.96 -3.24 8.63
C LEU A 31 0.86 -3.85 7.76
N ASN A 32 -0.09 -3.04 7.31
CA ASN A 32 -1.21 -3.50 6.50
C ASN A 32 -0.77 -3.87 5.08
N LYS A 33 -0.99 -5.13 4.69
CA LYS A 33 -0.81 -5.64 3.31
C LYS A 33 -2.14 -5.84 2.57
N ASN A 34 -3.29 -5.55 3.21
CA ASN A 34 -4.63 -5.82 2.70
C ASN A 34 -4.75 -7.27 2.18
N LEU A 35 -5.22 -7.47 0.94
CA LEU A 35 -5.46 -8.81 0.37
C LEU A 35 -4.16 -9.55 0.00
N ALA A 36 -3.00 -8.89 0.08
CA ALA A 36 -1.71 -9.52 -0.15
C ALA A 36 -1.22 -10.37 1.04
N PHE A 37 -1.96 -10.42 2.17
CA PHE A 37 -1.68 -11.40 3.23
C PHE A 37 -1.96 -12.82 2.75
N THR A 38 -0.98 -13.72 2.92
CA THR A 38 -1.14 -15.15 2.62
C THR A 38 -2.11 -15.80 3.59
N LEU A 39 -2.61 -16.99 3.26
CA LEU A 39 -3.50 -17.73 4.17
C LEU A 39 -2.82 -18.00 5.52
N GLU A 40 -1.55 -18.39 5.50
CA GLU A 40 -0.74 -18.64 6.69
C GLU A 40 -0.59 -17.37 7.55
N GLU A 41 -0.23 -16.23 6.94
CA GLU A 41 -0.15 -14.95 7.65
C GLU A 41 -1.51 -14.57 8.26
N ARG A 42 -2.62 -14.79 7.54
CA ARG A 42 -3.96 -14.46 8.05
C ARG A 42 -4.35 -15.30 9.27
N GLN A 43 -3.97 -16.57 9.26
CA GLN A 43 -4.21 -17.50 10.37
C GLN A 43 -3.33 -17.14 11.57
N GLN A 44 -2.04 -16.88 11.36
CA GLN A 44 -1.10 -16.48 12.41
C GLN A 44 -1.46 -15.13 13.05
N LEU A 45 -1.97 -14.18 12.25
CA LEU A 45 -2.33 -12.84 12.70
C LEU A 45 -3.78 -12.73 13.21
N ASN A 46 -4.54 -13.85 13.23
CA ASN A 46 -5.96 -13.90 13.60
C ASN A 46 -6.85 -12.91 12.82
N ILE A 47 -6.53 -12.68 11.54
CA ILE A 47 -7.31 -11.83 10.62
C ILE A 47 -8.10 -12.65 9.59
N HIS A 48 -8.03 -13.98 9.68
CA HIS A 48 -8.81 -14.89 8.87
C HIS A 48 -10.32 -14.70 9.14
N GLY A 49 -11.07 -14.24 8.14
CA GLY A 49 -12.49 -13.89 8.24
C GLY A 49 -12.79 -12.38 8.26
N LEU A 50 -11.80 -11.53 8.53
CA LEU A 50 -11.93 -10.06 8.44
C LEU A 50 -11.67 -9.53 7.03
N LEU A 51 -11.04 -10.34 6.18
CA LEU A 51 -10.72 -10.02 4.80
C LEU A 51 -11.47 -10.98 3.85
N PRO A 52 -11.92 -10.50 2.67
CA PRO A 52 -12.45 -11.37 1.62
C PRO A 52 -11.50 -12.55 1.32
N PRO A 53 -12.03 -13.72 0.88
CA PRO A 53 -11.23 -14.92 0.60
C PRO A 53 -10.34 -14.82 -0.65
N SER A 54 -10.22 -13.62 -1.23
CA SER A 54 -9.35 -13.35 -2.37
C SER A 54 -7.93 -13.03 -1.91
N PHE A 55 -6.95 -13.61 -2.61
CA PHE A 55 -5.53 -13.29 -2.49
C PHE A 55 -5.13 -12.53 -3.76
N ILE A 56 -4.72 -11.29 -3.61
CA ILE A 56 -4.37 -10.41 -4.73
C ILE A 56 -2.91 -10.02 -4.58
N SER A 57 -2.14 -10.17 -5.65
CA SER A 57 -0.73 -9.74 -5.66
C SER A 57 -0.62 -8.22 -5.57
N GLN A 58 0.51 -7.76 -5.05
CA GLN A 58 0.80 -6.33 -4.94
C GLN A 58 0.70 -5.61 -6.30
N GLU A 59 1.13 -6.26 -7.39
CA GLU A 59 1.06 -5.73 -8.75
C GLU A 59 -0.37 -5.45 -9.22
N ILE A 60 -1.31 -6.35 -8.92
CA ILE A 60 -2.72 -6.15 -9.25
C ILE A 60 -3.34 -5.02 -8.41
N HIS A 61 -2.88 -4.87 -7.16
CA HIS A 61 -3.25 -3.72 -6.33
C HIS A 61 -2.76 -2.40 -6.93
N VAL A 62 -1.50 -2.34 -7.38
CA VAL A 62 -0.94 -1.18 -8.07
C VAL A 62 -1.76 -0.86 -9.32
N LEU A 63 -2.01 -1.85 -10.18
CA LEU A 63 -2.80 -1.68 -11.41
C LEU A 63 -4.20 -1.12 -11.12
N ARG A 64 -4.86 -1.59 -10.06
CA ARG A 64 -6.19 -1.09 -9.67
C ARG A 64 -6.13 0.37 -9.25
N VAL A 65 -5.13 0.75 -8.45
CA VAL A 65 -4.95 2.15 -8.03
C VAL A 65 -4.68 3.04 -9.24
N VAL A 66 -3.79 2.62 -10.15
CA VAL A 66 -3.46 3.38 -11.37
C VAL A 66 -4.70 3.58 -12.25
N LYS A 67 -5.51 2.53 -12.46
CA LYS A 67 -6.76 2.66 -13.21
C LYS A 67 -7.74 3.63 -12.54
N SER A 68 -7.92 3.52 -11.23
CA SER A 68 -8.77 4.47 -10.48
C SER A 68 -8.26 5.89 -10.60
N PHE A 69 -6.95 6.10 -10.55
CA PHE A 69 -6.32 7.41 -10.71
C PHE A 69 -6.58 8.02 -12.09
N GLU A 70 -6.53 7.21 -13.16
CA GLU A 70 -6.80 7.64 -14.53
C GLU A 70 -8.28 7.97 -14.79
N CYS A 71 -9.19 7.30 -14.08
CA CYS A 71 -10.62 7.61 -14.16
C CYS A 71 -11.02 8.92 -13.44
N LEU A 72 -10.14 9.49 -12.62
CA LEU A 72 -10.41 10.77 -11.96
C LEU A 72 -10.08 11.94 -12.89
N ASN A 73 -10.96 12.93 -12.90
CA ASN A 73 -10.85 14.09 -13.79
C ASN A 73 -10.14 15.30 -13.16
N SER A 74 -10.03 15.35 -11.84
CA SER A 74 -9.42 16.44 -11.09
C SER A 74 -8.13 16.00 -10.40
N ASP A 75 -7.10 16.85 -10.46
CA ASP A 75 -5.84 16.63 -9.74
C ASP A 75 -6.04 16.64 -8.22
N PHE A 76 -7.04 17.37 -7.72
CA PHE A 76 -7.40 17.35 -6.31
C PHE A 76 -7.99 16.00 -5.88
N ASP A 77 -8.86 15.40 -6.70
CA ASP A 77 -9.40 14.07 -6.39
C ASP A 77 -8.31 12.99 -6.46
N ARG A 78 -7.38 13.13 -7.41
CA ARG A 78 -6.19 12.26 -7.52
C ARG A 78 -5.30 12.39 -6.29
N TYR A 79 -5.09 13.60 -5.80
CA TYR A 79 -4.38 13.85 -4.54
C TYR A 79 -5.08 13.15 -3.37
N LEU A 80 -6.40 13.33 -3.23
CA LEU A 80 -7.16 12.70 -2.14
C LEU A 80 -7.09 11.17 -2.19
N LEU A 81 -7.18 10.58 -3.39
CA LEU A 81 -7.01 9.13 -3.60
C LEU A 81 -5.64 8.65 -3.09
N LEU A 82 -4.57 9.36 -3.43
CA LEU A 82 -3.21 9.01 -3.04
C LEU A 82 -2.97 9.22 -1.53
N MET A 83 -3.54 10.28 -0.94
CA MET A 83 -3.45 10.51 0.51
C MET A 83 -4.23 9.44 1.28
N ASP A 84 -5.44 9.09 0.85
CA ASP A 84 -6.20 7.98 1.44
C ASP A 84 -5.45 6.64 1.31
N LEU A 85 -4.70 6.44 0.22
CA LEU A 85 -3.91 5.24 0.01
C LEU A 85 -2.75 5.17 1.00
N GLN A 86 -2.01 6.26 1.17
CA GLN A 86 -0.92 6.38 2.13
C GLN A 86 -1.39 6.06 3.56
N ASP A 87 -2.55 6.59 3.96
CA ASP A 87 -3.13 6.40 5.28
C ASP A 87 -3.65 4.96 5.52
N ARG A 88 -3.86 4.17 4.46
CA ARG A 88 -4.37 2.78 4.55
C ARG A 88 -3.28 1.74 4.37
N ASN A 89 -2.33 1.97 3.46
CA ASN A 89 -1.27 1.05 3.12
C ASN A 89 -0.09 1.82 2.52
N GLU A 90 0.86 2.14 3.38
CA GLU A 90 2.03 2.94 3.00
C GLU A 90 2.94 2.19 2.01
N LYS A 91 3.07 0.85 2.16
CA LYS A 91 3.88 0.04 1.23
C LYS A 91 3.32 0.08 -0.19
N LEU A 92 2.00 0.01 -0.34
CA LEU A 92 1.32 0.13 -1.63
C LEU A 92 1.42 1.55 -2.18
N PHE A 93 1.31 2.57 -1.34
CA PHE A 93 1.54 3.96 -1.74
C PHE A 93 2.93 4.15 -2.38
N TYR A 94 3.99 3.70 -1.70
CA TYR A 94 5.34 3.79 -2.27
C TYR A 94 5.51 2.90 -3.51
N SER A 95 4.87 1.74 -3.57
CA SER A 95 4.90 0.88 -4.76
C SER A 95 4.26 1.58 -5.99
N VAL A 96 3.15 2.30 -5.80
CA VAL A 96 2.50 3.08 -6.85
C VAL A 96 3.38 4.27 -7.24
N LEU A 97 3.92 5.01 -6.27
CA LEU A 97 4.78 6.17 -6.55
C LEU A 97 6.02 5.79 -7.36
N MET A 98 6.63 4.63 -7.07
CA MET A 98 7.80 4.14 -7.80
C MET A 98 7.45 3.56 -9.19
N SER A 99 6.18 3.25 -9.46
CA SER A 99 5.77 2.72 -10.77
C SER A 99 5.86 3.77 -11.88
N ASP A 100 5.57 5.03 -11.56
CA ASP A 100 5.67 6.18 -12.48
C ASP A 100 5.86 7.48 -11.68
N ILE A 101 7.09 7.71 -11.24
CA ILE A 101 7.40 8.83 -10.34
C ILE A 101 7.10 10.19 -10.99
N GLU A 102 7.34 10.33 -12.29
CA GLU A 102 7.12 11.57 -13.03
C GLU A 102 5.63 11.93 -13.10
N LYS A 103 4.76 10.93 -13.24
CA LYS A 103 3.30 11.14 -13.24
C LYS A 103 2.73 11.45 -11.85
N PHE A 104 3.23 10.82 -10.79
CA PHE A 104 2.64 10.92 -9.46
C PHE A 104 3.21 12.05 -8.58
N MET A 105 4.49 12.39 -8.73
CA MET A 105 5.12 13.47 -7.94
C MET A 105 4.43 14.83 -8.02
N PRO A 106 4.00 15.35 -9.20
CA PRO A 106 3.34 16.65 -9.27
C PRO A 106 1.97 16.68 -8.57
N ILE A 107 1.35 15.51 -8.36
CA ILE A 107 0.12 15.39 -7.59
C ILE A 107 0.41 15.43 -6.10
N VAL A 108 1.47 14.76 -5.62
CA VAL A 108 1.75 14.61 -4.18
C VAL A 108 2.44 15.83 -3.57
N TYR A 109 3.32 16.52 -4.30
CA TYR A 109 4.25 17.49 -3.71
C TYR A 109 4.11 18.93 -4.20
N THR A 110 4.06 19.21 -5.51
CA THR A 110 3.90 20.57 -6.06
C THR A 110 3.37 20.51 -7.50
N PRO A 111 2.42 21.36 -7.93
CA PRO A 111 1.73 22.47 -7.24
C PRO A 111 0.44 22.05 -6.49
N THR A 112 -0.01 20.80 -6.65
CA THR A 112 -1.33 20.32 -6.19
C THR A 112 -1.49 20.34 -4.67
N VAL A 113 -0.41 20.15 -3.90
CA VAL A 113 -0.45 20.23 -2.44
C VAL A 113 -0.88 21.63 -1.95
N GLY A 114 -0.52 22.68 -2.69
CA GLY A 114 -0.89 24.05 -2.33
C GLY A 114 -2.39 24.29 -2.46
N LEU A 115 -3.00 23.77 -3.53
CA LEU A 115 -4.46 23.75 -3.71
C LEU A 115 -5.14 22.90 -2.63
N ALA A 116 -4.55 21.75 -2.30
CA ALA A 116 -5.08 20.90 -1.25
C ALA A 116 -5.04 21.55 0.14
N CYS A 117 -3.98 22.29 0.46
CA CYS A 117 -3.89 23.09 1.69
C CYS A 117 -4.99 24.16 1.77
N GLN A 118 -5.34 24.80 0.65
CA GLN A 118 -6.43 25.78 0.60
C GLN A 118 -7.81 25.14 0.84
N GLN A 119 -8.01 23.91 0.36
CA GLN A 119 -9.26 23.17 0.50
C GLN A 119 -9.25 22.18 1.70
N TYR A 120 -8.19 22.17 2.50
CA TYR A 120 -7.96 21.19 3.56
C TYR A 120 -9.05 21.20 4.63
N SER A 121 -9.57 22.40 4.96
CA SER A 121 -10.68 22.56 5.92
C SER A 121 -11.97 21.85 5.48
N LEU A 122 -12.19 21.70 4.17
CA LEU A 122 -13.37 21.05 3.59
C LEU A 122 -13.15 19.55 3.34
N ALA A 123 -11.90 19.14 3.11
CA ALA A 123 -11.53 17.75 2.76
C ALA A 123 -10.93 16.95 3.93
N PHE A 124 -11.03 17.46 5.16
CA PHE A 124 -10.48 16.83 6.36
C PHE A 124 -11.09 15.43 6.59
N ARG A 125 -10.25 14.39 6.58
CA ARG A 125 -10.68 12.99 6.81
C ARG A 125 -10.04 12.33 8.02
N LYS A 126 -8.71 12.42 8.18
CA LYS A 126 -7.99 11.91 9.35
C LYS A 126 -6.92 12.92 9.80
N PRO A 127 -6.74 13.12 11.12
CA PRO A 127 -5.60 13.86 11.62
C PRO A 127 -4.32 13.07 11.30
N ARG A 128 -3.33 13.75 10.72
CA ARG A 128 -2.00 13.21 10.41
C ARG A 128 -1.01 13.54 11.52
#